data_AF-A0A2P2D897-F1
#
_entry.id   AF-A0A2P2D897-F1
#
_cell.length_a   1.000
_cell.length_b   1.000
_cell.length_c   1.000
_cell.angle_alpha   90.00
_cell.angle_beta   90.00
_cell.angle_gamma   90.00
#
_symmetry.space_group_name_H-M   'P 1'
#
loop_
_entity.id
_entity.type
_entity.pdbx_description
1 polymer ?
#
loop_
_entity_poly.entity_id
_entity_poly.type
_entity_poly.pdbx_seq_one_letter_code
_entity_poly.pdbx_strand_id
1 'polypeptide(L)'
;MSDSPLISPDQLAKFEFNDDLLSSYRKSKQIPLDLYDRNGKLIMAKKKNATEEDFGKLLKIELQGAYCLTTDTKHLRVTSGETTDPRQTKLFDPDKTTEFAKQTESLILELKKEAFNSDHALRVHKSIGKVLDDFTSNPDFEFGLFNILEILNHAGVPVESELMTKRTIVAMGMKVRTKKIGVGDDNKPNKKDHLSVMTASFLADIGYSKLVLPDKPNLTKEEYNAIQQHPIISYLMTLAAPEITQEIRTLVLNHHRPFRGNSINNNFPDNNTVFRKLMVIRDKFIKDPSKKMIVADIDAQLRIQESNVNSVNFEEDIAILSLASEYASLTTNQPWRPAFSSATALKMIVNDSFFSYSNRNIRHLLDYVGASLTNNQNIINVGDYVITASIDSEKQVHFDICKILEVDRFQTRPKIQRLCTIKPLFKKGIKYRIADFDINEIRMDKRRAVIDLAGQTSSTQRIIYIIDPEMNAPLFDAVTKMDIS
;
A
#
# COMPACT_ATOMS: atom_id res chain seq x y z
N MET A 1 -48.43 2.70 -23.31
CA MET A 1 -47.38 1.76 -22.86
C MET A 1 -46.83 1.11 -24.12
N SER A 2 -45.65 1.53 -24.57
CA SER A 2 -45.00 0.96 -25.76
C SER A 2 -43.96 -0.05 -25.30
N ASP A 3 -44.25 -1.34 -25.50
CA ASP A 3 -43.30 -2.43 -25.30
C ASP A 3 -42.10 -2.19 -26.22
N SER A 4 -40.95 -1.91 -25.62
CA SER A 4 -39.68 -1.89 -26.34
C SER A 4 -39.31 -3.34 -26.69
N PRO A 5 -38.84 -3.63 -27.91
CA PRO A 5 -38.56 -5.00 -28.34
C PRO A 5 -37.49 -5.61 -27.43
N LEU A 6 -37.79 -6.79 -26.84
CA LEU A 6 -36.82 -7.57 -26.09
C LEU A 6 -35.73 -8.07 -27.05
N ILE A 7 -34.48 -7.71 -26.78
CA ILE A 7 -33.34 -8.16 -27.59
C ILE A 7 -32.89 -9.55 -27.10
N SER A 8 -32.65 -10.48 -28.02
CA SER A 8 -32.20 -11.82 -27.62
C SER A 8 -30.82 -11.76 -26.96
N PRO A 9 -30.55 -12.51 -25.86
CA PRO A 9 -29.24 -12.56 -25.21
C PRO A 9 -28.08 -12.88 -26.17
N ASP A 10 -28.34 -13.66 -27.23
CA ASP A 10 -27.33 -14.04 -28.23
C ASP A 10 -26.84 -12.86 -29.10
N GLN A 11 -27.55 -11.72 -29.05
CA GLN A 11 -27.23 -10.48 -29.75
C GLN A 11 -26.52 -9.46 -28.86
N LEU A 12 -26.23 -9.84 -27.61
CA LEU A 12 -25.63 -8.97 -26.61
C LEU A 12 -24.19 -9.38 -26.30
N ALA A 13 -23.29 -8.40 -26.29
CA ALA A 13 -21.95 -8.53 -25.76
C ALA A 13 -21.86 -7.79 -24.42
N LYS A 14 -21.17 -8.38 -23.44
CA LYS A 14 -20.88 -7.71 -22.17
C LYS A 14 -20.13 -6.41 -22.47
N PHE A 15 -20.64 -5.30 -21.98
CA PHE A 15 -20.03 -4.00 -22.13
C PHE A 15 -19.08 -3.76 -20.97
N GLU A 16 -17.79 -3.62 -21.27
CA GLU A 16 -16.78 -3.30 -20.28
C GLU A 16 -16.60 -1.79 -20.20
N PHE A 17 -16.95 -1.23 -19.05
CA PHE A 17 -16.63 0.14 -18.73
C PHE A 17 -15.13 0.21 -18.44
N ASN A 18 -14.45 1.16 -19.07
CA ASN A 18 -13.12 1.59 -18.64
C ASN A 18 -13.17 3.09 -18.35
N ASP A 19 -12.27 3.53 -17.48
CA ASP A 19 -12.25 4.90 -16.95
C ASP A 19 -12.04 5.94 -18.09
N ASP A 20 -11.31 5.58 -19.14
CA ASP A 20 -11.06 6.43 -20.32
C ASP A 20 -12.33 6.65 -21.16
N LEU A 21 -13.13 5.61 -21.34
CA LEU A 21 -14.38 5.65 -22.11
C LEU A 21 -15.45 6.43 -21.35
N LEU A 22 -15.56 6.23 -20.04
CA LEU A 22 -16.44 7.03 -19.18
C LEU A 22 -16.05 8.52 -19.19
N SER A 23 -14.74 8.80 -19.11
CA SER A 23 -14.19 10.15 -19.19
C SER A 23 -14.43 10.79 -20.55
N SER A 24 -14.30 10.02 -21.63
CA SER A 24 -14.62 10.45 -23.00
C SER A 24 -16.10 10.78 -23.15
N TYR A 25 -17.00 9.97 -22.59
CA TYR A 25 -18.45 10.23 -22.62
C TYR A 25 -18.82 11.49 -21.84
N ARG A 26 -18.21 11.70 -20.67
CA ARG A 26 -18.36 12.94 -19.89
C ARG A 26 -17.86 14.17 -20.64
N LYS A 27 -16.67 14.09 -21.23
CA LYS A 27 -16.06 15.20 -21.99
C LYS A 27 -16.86 15.55 -23.24
N SER A 28 -17.39 14.54 -23.94
CA SER A 28 -18.23 14.71 -25.14
C SER A 28 -19.71 14.96 -24.83
N LYS A 29 -20.13 14.84 -23.57
CA LYS A 29 -21.53 14.86 -23.13
C LYS A 29 -22.43 13.94 -23.96
N GLN A 30 -21.91 12.77 -24.33
CA GLN A 30 -22.60 11.81 -25.19
C GLN A 30 -22.47 10.39 -24.66
N ILE A 31 -23.59 9.67 -24.66
CA ILE A 31 -23.65 8.22 -24.45
C ILE A 31 -23.98 7.63 -25.83
N PRO A 32 -23.03 7.02 -26.53
CA PRO A 32 -23.17 6.72 -27.95
C PRO A 32 -23.95 5.45 -28.26
N LEU A 33 -24.28 4.65 -27.24
CA LEU A 33 -24.86 3.31 -27.39
C LEU A 33 -25.98 3.04 -26.39
N ASP A 34 -26.88 2.15 -26.78
CA ASP A 34 -27.95 1.63 -25.94
C ASP A 34 -27.35 0.53 -25.03
N LEU A 35 -27.64 0.61 -23.74
CA LEU A 35 -27.21 -0.36 -22.73
C LEU A 35 -28.40 -1.21 -22.29
N TYR A 36 -28.14 -2.50 -22.17
CA TYR A 36 -29.10 -3.53 -21.80
C TYR A 36 -28.65 -4.28 -20.55
N ASP A 37 -29.59 -4.89 -19.84
CA ASP A 37 -29.29 -5.92 -18.85
C ASP A 37 -29.00 -7.27 -19.53
N ARG A 38 -28.65 -8.28 -18.73
CA ARG A 38 -28.36 -9.64 -19.20
C ARG A 38 -29.56 -10.34 -19.89
N ASN A 39 -30.77 -9.82 -19.71
CA ASN A 39 -32.01 -10.40 -20.23
C ASN A 39 -32.51 -9.66 -21.49
N GLY A 40 -31.75 -8.69 -22.02
CA GLY A 40 -32.16 -7.94 -23.20
C GLY A 40 -33.07 -6.75 -22.95
N LYS A 41 -33.25 -6.34 -21.69
CA LYS A 41 -34.05 -5.16 -21.35
C LYS A 41 -33.19 -3.90 -21.37
N LEU A 42 -33.66 -2.87 -22.06
CA LEU A 42 -32.99 -1.57 -22.11
C LEU A 42 -32.91 -0.94 -20.71
N ILE A 43 -31.69 -0.67 -20.24
CA ILE A 43 -31.42 0.00 -18.96
C ILE A 43 -31.02 1.47 -19.15
N MET A 44 -30.43 1.81 -20.31
CA MET A 44 -30.14 3.20 -20.67
C MET A 44 -30.07 3.36 -22.19
N ALA A 45 -30.82 4.33 -22.72
CA ALA A 45 -30.75 4.66 -24.14
C ALA A 45 -29.52 5.52 -24.45
N LYS A 46 -29.00 5.40 -25.68
CA LYS A 46 -28.04 6.33 -26.24
C LYS A 46 -28.59 7.74 -26.19
N LYS A 47 -27.75 8.70 -25.80
CA LYS A 47 -28.17 10.07 -25.52
C LYS A 47 -27.14 11.06 -26.03
N LYS A 48 -27.59 12.02 -26.85
CA LYS A 48 -26.83 13.23 -27.19
C LYS A 48 -27.20 14.30 -26.16
N ASN A 49 -26.20 14.97 -25.57
CA ASN A 49 -26.35 15.91 -24.44
C ASN A 49 -26.73 15.23 -23.11
N ALA A 50 -25.92 14.26 -22.69
CA ALA A 50 -26.04 13.63 -21.38
C ALA A 50 -25.72 14.63 -20.25
N THR A 51 -26.52 14.56 -19.18
CA THR A 51 -26.39 15.38 -17.97
C THR A 51 -25.57 14.65 -16.90
N GLU A 52 -25.13 15.36 -15.86
CA GLU A 52 -24.44 14.74 -14.71
C GLU A 52 -25.27 13.64 -14.03
N GLU A 53 -26.61 13.78 -14.02
CA GLU A 53 -27.50 12.74 -13.51
C GLU A 53 -27.46 11.47 -14.38
N ASP A 54 -27.34 11.62 -15.70
CA ASP A 54 -27.20 10.49 -16.63
C ASP A 54 -25.87 9.76 -16.40
N PHE A 55 -24.78 10.49 -16.13
CA PHE A 55 -23.49 9.88 -15.78
C PHE A 55 -23.48 9.22 -14.40
N GLY A 56 -24.22 9.76 -13.44
CA GLY A 56 -24.46 9.10 -12.15
C GLY A 56 -25.23 7.77 -12.29
N LYS A 57 -26.19 7.70 -13.23
CA LYS A 57 -26.88 6.45 -13.58
C LYS A 57 -25.96 5.47 -14.29
N LEU A 58 -25.09 5.95 -15.18
CA LEU A 58 -24.12 5.14 -15.91
C LEU A 58 -23.13 4.42 -14.95
N LEU A 59 -22.67 5.12 -13.91
CA LEU A 59 -21.80 4.54 -12.86
C LEU A 59 -22.51 3.45 -12.04
N LYS A 60 -23.81 3.62 -11.77
CA LYS A 60 -24.62 2.59 -11.10
C LYS A 60 -24.81 1.36 -11.99
N ILE A 61 -24.94 1.57 -13.30
CA ILE A 61 -25.06 0.51 -14.31
C ILE A 61 -23.75 -0.27 -14.44
N GLU A 62 -22.60 0.40 -14.40
CA GLU A 62 -21.27 -0.24 -14.37
C GLU A 62 -21.15 -1.24 -13.23
N LEU A 63 -21.54 -0.85 -12.01
CA LEU A 63 -21.50 -1.72 -10.82
C LEU A 63 -22.42 -2.94 -10.93
N GLN A 64 -23.47 -2.86 -11.75
CA GLN A 64 -24.44 -3.95 -11.96
C GLN A 64 -24.12 -4.82 -13.18
N GLY A 65 -23.20 -4.36 -14.03
CA GLY A 65 -22.89 -4.95 -15.33
C GLY A 65 -23.89 -4.53 -16.41
N ALA A 66 -23.37 -4.19 -17.59
CA ALA A 66 -24.17 -3.79 -18.75
C ALA A 66 -23.81 -4.60 -20.00
N TYR A 67 -24.73 -4.62 -20.95
CA TYR A 67 -24.56 -5.28 -22.25
C TYR A 67 -24.88 -4.29 -23.37
N CYS A 68 -24.24 -4.47 -24.53
CA CYS A 68 -24.49 -3.71 -25.74
C CYS A 68 -24.72 -4.65 -26.92
N LEU A 69 -25.31 -4.15 -28.00
CA LEU A 69 -25.49 -4.95 -29.21
C LEU A 69 -24.14 -5.33 -29.82
N THR A 70 -23.98 -6.58 -30.24
CA THR A 70 -22.73 -7.08 -30.85
C THR A 70 -22.34 -6.27 -32.09
N THR A 71 -23.31 -5.69 -32.80
CA THR A 71 -23.08 -4.82 -33.98
C THR A 71 -22.40 -3.49 -33.64
N ASP A 72 -22.61 -2.97 -32.43
CA ASP A 72 -22.13 -1.65 -32.02
C ASP A 72 -20.69 -1.69 -31.48
N THR A 73 -20.19 -2.89 -31.15
CA THR A 73 -18.79 -3.10 -30.72
C THR A 73 -17.75 -2.66 -31.77
N LYS A 74 -18.11 -2.63 -33.06
CA LYS A 74 -17.22 -2.19 -34.14
C LYS A 74 -17.02 -0.68 -34.21
N HIS A 75 -17.94 0.12 -33.67
CA HIS A 75 -17.88 1.59 -33.70
C HIS A 75 -17.17 2.23 -32.49
N LEU A 76 -16.72 1.41 -31.53
CA LEU A 76 -16.06 1.86 -30.29
C LEU A 76 -14.53 1.98 -30.38
N ARG A 77 -13.93 1.67 -31.53
CA ARG A 77 -12.51 1.95 -31.76
C ARG A 77 -12.34 3.44 -32.03
N VAL A 78 -12.14 4.20 -30.95
CA VAL A 78 -11.64 5.57 -31.01
C VAL A 78 -10.40 5.59 -31.90
N THR A 79 -10.37 6.48 -32.90
CA THR A 79 -9.19 6.80 -33.70
C THR A 79 -8.07 7.26 -32.77
N SER A 80 -7.15 6.35 -32.46
CA SER A 80 -5.93 6.59 -31.73
C SER A 80 -4.98 7.41 -32.62
N GLY A 81 -4.94 8.73 -32.42
CA GLY A 81 -3.63 9.40 -32.48
C GLY A 81 -2.70 8.72 -31.48
N GLU A 82 -1.40 8.71 -31.73
CA GLU A 82 -0.37 8.02 -30.92
C GLU A 82 -0.52 8.30 -29.41
N THR A 83 -1.38 7.54 -28.74
CA THR A 83 -1.56 7.57 -27.29
C THR A 83 -0.70 6.45 -26.75
N THR A 84 0.45 6.81 -26.21
CA THR A 84 1.20 5.96 -25.29
C THR A 84 0.24 5.48 -24.20
N ASP A 85 0.17 4.16 -23.98
CA ASP A 85 -0.62 3.57 -22.90
C ASP A 85 -0.26 4.29 -21.58
N PRO A 86 -1.19 4.99 -20.90
CA PRO A 86 -0.93 5.74 -19.66
C PRO A 86 -0.23 4.88 -18.59
N ARG A 87 -0.45 3.56 -18.64
CA ARG A 87 0.19 2.62 -17.73
C ARG A 87 1.70 2.52 -17.98
N GLN A 88 2.20 2.81 -19.18
CA GLN A 88 3.63 2.81 -19.51
C GLN A 88 4.32 4.15 -19.19
N THR A 89 3.57 5.19 -18.84
CA THR A 89 4.12 6.51 -18.49
C THR A 89 4.95 6.42 -17.21
N LYS A 90 6.22 6.82 -17.28
CA LYS A 90 7.08 6.99 -16.10
C LYS A 90 6.68 8.27 -15.38
N LEU A 91 6.33 8.17 -14.09
CA LEU A 91 5.75 9.29 -13.36
C LEU A 91 6.79 10.27 -12.81
N PHE A 92 7.99 9.78 -12.52
CA PHE A 92 9.02 10.59 -11.87
C PHE A 92 10.06 11.06 -12.86
N ASP A 93 10.31 12.37 -12.82
CA ASP A 93 11.44 13.00 -13.50
C ASP A 93 12.77 12.52 -12.87
N PRO A 94 13.68 11.92 -13.65
CA PRO A 94 14.95 11.40 -13.14
C PRO A 94 15.83 12.46 -12.48
N ASP A 95 15.89 13.67 -13.03
CA ASP A 95 16.76 14.73 -12.54
C ASP A 95 16.24 15.27 -11.22
N LYS A 96 14.94 15.57 -11.13
CA LYS A 96 14.32 16.07 -9.90
C LYS A 96 14.33 15.05 -8.78
N THR A 97 14.13 13.77 -9.12
CA THR A 97 14.17 12.68 -8.14
C THR A 97 15.59 12.44 -7.63
N THR A 98 16.59 12.55 -8.52
CA THR A 98 18.01 12.49 -8.13
C THR A 98 18.40 13.69 -7.28
N GLU A 99 17.93 14.90 -7.60
CA GLU A 99 18.12 16.10 -6.78
C GLU A 99 17.53 15.90 -5.38
N PHE A 100 16.32 15.35 -5.29
CA PHE A 100 15.68 15.02 -4.01
C PHE A 100 16.50 14.01 -3.18
N ALA A 101 17.03 12.98 -3.82
CA ALA A 101 17.91 12.01 -3.15
C ALA A 101 19.23 12.66 -2.65
N LYS A 102 19.85 13.55 -3.45
CA LYS A 102 21.06 14.27 -3.03
C LYS A 102 20.79 15.26 -1.89
N GLN A 103 19.64 15.93 -1.89
CA GLN A 103 19.21 16.78 -0.78
C GLN A 103 19.01 15.97 0.51
N THR A 104 18.48 14.75 0.38
CA THR A 104 18.32 13.80 1.49
C THR A 104 19.67 13.41 2.09
N GLU A 105 20.66 13.10 1.23
CA GLU A 105 22.03 12.83 1.66
C GLU A 105 22.64 14.01 2.43
N SER A 106 22.54 15.23 1.90
CA SER A 106 23.04 16.44 2.57
C SER A 106 22.46 16.59 3.97
N LEU A 107 21.14 16.43 4.11
CA LEU A 107 20.49 16.51 5.42
C LEU A 107 21.02 15.44 6.37
N ILE A 108 21.18 14.18 5.94
CA ILE A 108 21.72 13.11 6.80
C ILE A 108 23.12 13.50 7.30
N LEU A 109 23.98 14.05 6.44
CA LEU A 109 25.33 14.49 6.79
C LEU A 109 25.33 15.67 7.77
N GLU A 110 24.42 16.61 7.60
CA GLU A 110 24.19 17.73 8.53
C GLU A 110 23.74 17.18 9.89
N LEU A 111 22.73 16.31 9.93
CA LEU A 111 22.20 15.73 11.16
C LEU A 111 23.19 14.83 11.92
N LYS A 112 24.26 14.35 11.28
CA LYS A 112 25.38 13.71 12.00
C LYS A 112 26.15 14.72 12.87
N LYS A 113 26.21 16.00 12.47
CA LYS A 113 27.01 17.06 13.12
C LYS A 113 26.19 17.98 14.00
N GLU A 114 24.96 18.28 13.62
CA GLU A 114 24.11 19.26 14.30
C GLU A 114 22.74 18.67 14.70
N ALA A 115 21.95 19.48 15.41
CA ALA A 115 20.59 19.15 15.80
C ALA A 115 19.61 19.61 14.73
N PHE A 116 18.55 18.81 14.50
CA PHE A 116 17.45 19.19 13.63
C PHE A 116 16.78 20.49 14.13
N ASN A 117 16.49 21.41 13.21
CA ASN A 117 16.02 22.76 13.53
C ASN A 117 15.01 23.25 12.47
N SER A 118 14.51 24.47 12.63
CA SER A 118 13.50 25.06 11.72
C SER A 118 13.96 25.19 10.28
N ASP A 119 15.23 25.51 10.01
CA ASP A 119 15.75 25.60 8.64
C ASP A 119 15.69 24.23 7.94
N HIS A 120 16.14 23.18 8.63
CA HIS A 120 16.01 21.81 8.16
C HIS A 120 14.55 21.45 7.85
N ALA A 121 13.62 21.79 8.76
CA ALA A 121 12.20 21.50 8.58
C ALA A 121 11.60 22.21 7.36
N LEU A 122 11.92 23.49 7.15
CA LEU A 122 11.47 24.27 6.00
C LEU A 122 12.04 23.72 4.69
N ARG A 123 13.31 23.33 4.66
CA ARG A 123 13.93 22.67 3.50
C ARG A 123 13.23 21.36 3.16
N VAL A 124 12.99 20.51 4.16
CA VAL A 124 12.28 19.23 3.99
C VAL A 124 10.88 19.44 3.41
N HIS A 125 10.07 20.33 3.99
CA HIS A 125 8.73 20.63 3.48
C HIS A 125 8.76 21.15 2.04
N LYS A 126 9.71 22.02 1.70
CA LYS A 126 9.87 22.55 0.35
C LYS A 126 10.22 21.46 -0.66
N SER A 127 11.20 20.59 -0.35
CA SER A 127 11.63 19.51 -1.22
C SER A 127 10.51 18.48 -1.45
N ILE A 128 9.82 18.10 -0.38
CA ILE A 128 8.66 17.20 -0.45
C ILE A 128 7.52 17.82 -1.25
N GLY A 129 7.23 19.10 -1.04
CA GLY A 129 6.22 19.84 -1.79
C GLY A 129 6.47 19.82 -3.29
N LYS A 130 7.72 20.03 -3.72
CA LYS A 130 8.10 19.95 -5.13
C LYS A 130 7.83 18.57 -5.72
N VAL A 131 8.28 17.50 -5.06
CA VAL A 131 8.08 16.12 -5.52
C VAL A 131 6.59 15.78 -5.61
N LEU A 132 5.79 16.20 -4.63
CA LEU A 132 4.34 15.99 -4.64
C LEU A 132 3.66 16.77 -5.77
N ASP A 133 4.05 18.02 -5.99
CA ASP A 133 3.49 18.85 -7.06
C ASP A 133 3.84 18.28 -8.43
N ASP A 134 5.08 17.86 -8.64
CA ASP A 134 5.50 17.20 -9.87
C ASP A 134 4.70 15.91 -10.12
N PHE A 135 4.57 15.06 -9.10
CA PHE A 135 3.81 13.82 -9.18
C PHE A 135 2.33 14.08 -9.51
N THR A 136 1.67 14.97 -8.77
CA THR A 136 0.23 15.23 -8.93
C THR A 136 -0.11 16.08 -10.15
N SER A 137 0.87 16.78 -10.74
CA SER A 137 0.71 17.49 -12.01
C SER A 137 0.76 16.59 -13.24
N ASN A 138 1.32 15.38 -13.11
CA ASN A 138 1.36 14.40 -14.19
C ASN A 138 -0.06 13.85 -14.43
N PRO A 139 -0.63 13.92 -15.64
CA PRO A 139 -2.00 13.44 -15.91
C PRO A 139 -2.19 11.95 -15.63
N ASP A 140 -1.11 11.16 -15.68
CA ASP A 140 -1.14 9.71 -15.51
C ASP A 140 -0.81 9.28 -14.07
N PHE A 141 -0.73 10.20 -13.09
CA PHE A 141 -0.25 9.92 -11.72
C PHE A 141 -0.99 8.78 -11.01
N GLU A 142 -2.21 8.45 -11.44
CA GLU A 142 -3.05 7.39 -10.91
C GLU A 142 -2.66 5.99 -11.39
N PHE A 143 -2.07 5.87 -12.59
CA PHE A 143 -1.85 4.58 -13.25
C PHE A 143 -0.42 4.39 -13.76
N GLY A 144 0.34 5.46 -13.96
CA GLY A 144 1.71 5.38 -14.47
C GLY A 144 2.68 4.67 -13.52
N LEU A 145 3.86 4.38 -14.05
CA LEU A 145 4.93 3.61 -13.41
C LEU A 145 5.75 4.43 -12.44
N PHE A 146 6.11 3.79 -11.34
CA PHE A 146 7.03 4.30 -10.34
C PHE A 146 8.45 3.88 -10.76
N ASN A 147 9.06 4.64 -11.65
CA ASN A 147 10.43 4.43 -12.13
C ASN A 147 11.53 4.74 -11.09
N ILE A 148 11.20 4.69 -9.78
CA ILE A 148 12.11 5.08 -8.70
C ILE A 148 13.33 4.17 -8.57
N LEU A 149 13.17 2.86 -8.84
CA LEU A 149 14.27 1.90 -8.75
C LEU A 149 15.28 2.15 -9.87
N GLU A 150 14.78 2.43 -11.08
CA GLU A 150 15.61 2.79 -12.23
C GLU A 150 16.40 4.07 -11.97
N ILE A 151 15.73 5.12 -11.46
CA ILE A 151 16.39 6.40 -11.18
C ILE A 151 17.48 6.22 -10.11
N LEU A 152 17.14 5.60 -8.97
CA LEU A 152 18.05 5.55 -7.82
C LEU A 152 19.25 4.63 -8.04
N ASN A 153 19.12 3.59 -8.87
CA ASN A 153 20.26 2.78 -9.30
C ASN A 153 21.37 3.61 -9.99
N HIS A 154 21.02 4.76 -10.59
CA HIS A 154 21.96 5.65 -11.28
C HIS A 154 22.25 6.94 -10.50
N ALA A 155 21.52 7.22 -9.42
CA ALA A 155 21.64 8.48 -8.67
C ALA A 155 22.96 8.62 -7.90
N GLY A 156 23.63 7.51 -7.59
CA GLY A 156 24.93 7.48 -6.91
C GLY A 156 24.88 8.00 -5.46
N VAL A 157 23.75 7.83 -4.77
CA VAL A 157 23.56 8.27 -3.38
C VAL A 157 23.83 7.14 -2.38
N PRO A 158 24.17 7.45 -1.13
CA PRO A 158 24.34 6.46 -0.07
C PRO A 158 23.04 5.68 0.24
N VAL A 159 23.19 4.49 0.83
CA VAL A 159 22.09 3.58 1.17
C VAL A 159 21.01 4.25 2.00
N GLU A 160 21.38 5.06 2.99
CA GLU A 160 20.42 5.74 3.87
C GLU A 160 19.56 6.75 3.10
N SER A 161 20.17 7.47 2.15
CA SER A 161 19.46 8.41 1.28
C SER A 161 18.52 7.68 0.32
N GLU A 162 18.98 6.57 -0.27
CA GLU A 162 18.20 5.73 -1.16
C GLU A 162 16.95 5.17 -0.44
N LEU A 163 17.13 4.65 0.78
CA LEU A 163 16.04 4.14 1.62
C LEU A 163 14.99 5.20 1.93
N MET A 164 15.43 6.37 2.41
CA MET A 164 14.53 7.49 2.75
C MET A 164 13.77 7.99 1.53
N THR A 165 14.43 8.06 0.37
CA THR A 165 13.83 8.51 -0.89
C THR A 165 12.77 7.52 -1.39
N LYS A 166 13.11 6.22 -1.47
CA LYS A 166 12.15 5.17 -1.88
C LYS A 166 10.93 5.15 -0.98
N ARG A 167 11.14 5.16 0.34
CA ARG A 167 10.03 5.15 1.31
C ARG A 167 9.09 6.34 1.08
N THR A 168 9.65 7.54 0.92
CA THR A 168 8.85 8.77 0.75
C THR A 168 8.04 8.75 -0.53
N ILE A 169 8.60 8.27 -1.64
CA ILE A 169 7.87 8.18 -2.90
C ILE A 169 6.79 7.10 -2.85
N VAL A 170 7.09 5.92 -2.30
CA VAL A 170 6.10 4.84 -2.18
C VAL A 170 4.95 5.25 -1.24
N ALA A 171 5.26 5.86 -0.09
CA ALA A 171 4.26 6.37 0.85
C ALA A 171 3.37 7.44 0.20
N MET A 172 3.96 8.35 -0.59
CA MET A 172 3.21 9.32 -1.39
C MET A 172 2.24 8.63 -2.34
N GLY A 173 2.73 7.67 -3.14
CA GLY A 173 1.90 6.94 -4.09
C GLY A 173 0.71 6.25 -3.45
N MET A 174 0.97 5.55 -2.33
CA MET A 174 -0.08 4.90 -1.55
C MET A 174 -1.10 5.93 -1.05
N LYS A 175 -0.65 7.01 -0.41
CA LYS A 175 -1.53 8.02 0.17
C LYS A 175 -2.39 8.73 -0.87
N VAL A 176 -1.79 9.14 -1.99
CA VAL A 176 -2.48 9.86 -3.07
C VAL A 176 -3.53 8.97 -3.73
N ARG A 177 -3.21 7.70 -3.98
CA ARG A 177 -4.09 6.78 -4.71
C ARG A 177 -5.18 6.15 -3.83
N THR A 178 -4.99 6.03 -2.51
CA THR A 178 -6.01 5.46 -1.61
C THR A 178 -7.07 6.48 -1.16
N LYS A 179 -6.72 7.77 -1.04
CA LYS A 179 -7.66 8.81 -0.56
C LYS A 179 -8.79 9.17 -1.53
N LYS A 180 -8.75 8.71 -2.79
CA LYS A 180 -9.89 8.80 -3.71
C LYS A 180 -11.10 7.93 -3.31
N ILE A 181 -10.99 7.14 -2.24
CA ILE A 181 -12.04 6.22 -1.77
C ILE A 181 -12.99 6.87 -0.74
N GLY A 182 -12.80 8.15 -0.39
CA GLY A 182 -13.77 8.93 0.39
C GLY A 182 -14.50 9.94 -0.48
N VAL A 183 -15.76 9.68 -0.83
CA VAL A 183 -16.64 10.67 -1.45
C VAL A 183 -16.79 11.85 -0.49
N GLY A 184 -16.21 12.99 -0.86
CA GLY A 184 -16.47 14.31 -0.29
C GLY A 184 -16.39 15.32 -1.43
N ASP A 185 -17.36 16.23 -1.48
CA ASP A 185 -17.69 17.13 -2.61
C ASP A 185 -16.56 18.06 -3.10
N ASP A 186 -15.40 18.07 -2.47
CA ASP A 186 -14.24 18.85 -2.90
C ASP A 186 -13.20 17.93 -3.55
N ASN A 187 -13.27 17.82 -4.88
CA ASN A 187 -12.32 17.15 -5.78
C ASN A 187 -10.86 17.68 -5.71
N LYS A 188 -10.44 18.30 -4.61
CA LYS A 188 -9.05 18.72 -4.39
C LYS A 188 -8.38 17.74 -3.43
N PRO A 189 -7.29 17.06 -3.84
CA PRO A 189 -6.49 16.29 -2.89
C PRO A 189 -6.11 17.21 -1.72
N ASN A 190 -6.38 16.77 -0.48
CA ASN A 190 -5.97 17.52 0.70
C ASN A 190 -4.44 17.50 0.78
N LYS A 191 -3.80 18.42 0.07
CA LYS A 191 -2.34 18.54 -0.07
C LYS A 191 -1.65 18.56 1.29
N LYS A 192 -2.30 19.15 2.30
CA LYS A 192 -1.79 19.15 3.68
C LYS A 192 -1.63 17.74 4.24
N ASP A 193 -2.63 16.88 4.08
CA ASP A 193 -2.57 15.51 4.60
C ASP A 193 -1.55 14.65 3.84
N HIS A 194 -1.40 14.88 2.52
CA HIS A 194 -0.36 14.20 1.73
C HIS A 194 1.03 14.62 2.20
N LEU A 195 1.24 15.92 2.40
CA LEU A 195 2.49 16.45 2.94
C LEU A 195 2.78 15.90 4.34
N SER A 196 1.80 15.76 5.23
CA SER A 196 2.01 15.16 6.56
C SER A 196 2.60 13.75 6.47
N VAL A 197 2.02 12.87 5.63
CA VAL A 197 2.51 11.50 5.43
C VAL A 197 3.89 11.47 4.80
N MET A 198 4.12 12.29 3.78
CA MET A 198 5.42 12.35 3.10
C MET A 198 6.52 12.88 4.02
N THR A 199 6.26 13.97 4.75
CA THR A 199 7.21 14.53 5.71
C THR A 199 7.48 13.56 6.85
N ALA A 200 6.46 12.86 7.36
CA ALA A 200 6.68 11.83 8.37
C ALA A 200 7.50 10.65 7.84
N SER A 201 7.22 10.17 6.64
CA SER A 201 8.01 9.15 5.96
C SER A 201 9.47 9.58 5.83
N PHE A 202 9.70 10.81 5.40
CA PHE A 202 11.04 11.34 5.24
C PHE A 202 11.79 11.39 6.57
N LEU A 203 11.13 11.86 7.64
CA LEU A 203 11.74 12.03 8.96
C LEU A 203 11.79 10.75 9.81
N ALA A 204 11.17 9.65 9.38
CA ALA A 204 11.02 8.43 10.18
C ALA A 204 12.36 7.85 10.70
N ASP A 205 13.42 7.92 9.90
CA ASP A 205 14.73 7.31 10.18
C ASP A 205 15.85 8.29 10.53
N ILE A 206 15.57 9.58 10.71
CA ILE A 206 16.63 10.55 11.02
C ILE A 206 17.36 10.22 12.34
N GLY A 207 16.71 9.47 13.23
CA GLY A 207 17.31 8.94 14.46
C GLY A 207 18.47 7.98 14.23
N TYR A 208 18.58 7.34 13.05
CA TYR A 208 19.76 6.54 12.71
C TYR A 208 21.05 7.37 12.63
N SER A 209 20.96 8.68 12.38
CA SER A 209 22.13 9.58 12.47
C SER A 209 22.77 9.64 13.86
N LYS A 210 22.05 9.17 14.90
CA LYS A 210 22.49 9.16 16.30
C LYS A 210 22.68 7.74 16.87
N LEU A 211 22.55 6.71 16.03
CA LEU A 211 22.69 5.31 16.42
C LEU A 211 23.88 4.66 15.72
N VAL A 212 24.56 3.75 16.42
CA VAL A 212 25.51 2.82 15.80
C VAL A 212 24.74 1.58 15.42
N LEU A 213 24.52 1.38 14.12
CA LEU A 213 23.75 0.26 13.62
C LEU A 213 24.67 -0.94 13.34
N PRO A 214 24.30 -2.15 13.78
CA PRO A 214 25.01 -3.37 13.40
C PRO A 214 24.78 -3.64 11.91
N ASP A 215 25.88 -3.87 11.20
CA ASP A 215 25.87 -4.10 9.76
C ASP A 215 25.97 -5.60 9.42
N LYS A 216 24.98 -6.37 9.87
CA LYS A 216 24.98 -7.84 9.74
C LYS A 216 23.58 -8.44 9.82
N PRO A 217 23.36 -9.64 9.26
CA PRO A 217 22.14 -10.38 9.51
C PRO A 217 22.16 -11.01 10.92
N ASN A 218 21.01 -11.51 11.38
CA ASN A 218 20.87 -12.24 12.65
C ASN A 218 21.34 -11.44 13.88
N LEU A 219 20.65 -10.33 14.13
CA LEU A 219 20.91 -9.47 15.28
C LEU A 219 20.70 -10.21 16.61
N THR A 220 21.51 -9.87 17.61
CA THR A 220 21.23 -10.25 18.99
C THR A 220 19.98 -9.52 19.49
N LYS A 221 19.44 -9.97 20.62
CA LYS A 221 18.28 -9.31 21.23
C LYS A 221 18.60 -7.87 21.62
N GLU A 222 19.82 -7.62 22.10
CA GLU A 222 20.31 -6.32 22.53
C GLU A 222 20.48 -5.37 21.34
N GLU A 223 21.11 -5.85 20.27
CA GLU A 223 21.25 -5.13 18.99
C GLU A 223 19.88 -4.76 18.43
N TYR A 224 18.95 -5.72 18.42
CA TYR A 224 17.59 -5.50 17.94
C TYR A 224 16.84 -4.45 18.78
N ASN A 225 16.90 -4.57 20.11
CA ASN A 225 16.29 -3.59 21.02
C ASN A 225 16.89 -2.19 20.84
N ALA A 226 18.18 -2.08 20.50
CA ALA A 226 18.83 -0.81 20.21
C ALA A 226 18.29 -0.18 18.92
N ILE A 227 18.18 -0.97 17.84
CA ILE A 227 17.58 -0.49 16.58
C ILE A 227 16.14 -0.06 16.78
N GLN A 228 15.34 -0.80 17.56
CA GLN A 228 13.96 -0.44 17.84
C GLN A 228 13.81 0.97 18.46
N GLN A 229 14.86 1.56 19.05
CA GLN A 229 14.78 2.90 19.63
C GLN A 229 14.70 4.04 18.61
N HIS A 230 15.02 3.80 17.33
CA HIS A 230 15.09 4.86 16.33
C HIS A 230 13.79 5.65 16.15
N PRO A 231 12.55 5.11 16.24
CA PRO A 231 11.34 5.93 16.08
C PRO A 231 11.20 6.95 17.22
N ILE A 232 11.61 6.57 18.44
CA ILE A 232 11.62 7.47 19.60
C ILE A 232 12.66 8.57 19.38
N ILE A 233 13.86 8.21 18.91
CA ILE A 233 14.94 9.18 18.68
C ILE A 233 14.56 10.15 17.55
N SER A 234 14.06 9.64 16.42
CA SER A 234 13.56 10.45 15.31
C SER A 234 12.47 11.41 15.77
N TYR A 235 11.49 10.94 16.55
CA TYR A 235 10.48 11.79 17.16
C TYR A 235 11.10 12.91 18.01
N LEU A 236 12.00 12.56 18.93
CA LEU A 236 12.64 13.53 19.83
C LEU A 236 13.46 14.58 19.07
N MET A 237 14.12 14.19 17.97
CA MET A 237 14.89 15.11 17.12
C MET A 237 14.00 16.21 16.49
N THR A 238 12.74 15.91 16.21
CA THR A 238 11.81 16.87 15.57
C THR A 238 11.13 17.84 16.54
N LEU A 239 11.29 17.68 17.85
CA LEU A 239 10.55 18.45 18.86
C LEU A 239 10.93 19.93 18.90
N ALA A 240 12.15 20.27 18.48
CA ALA A 240 12.63 21.65 18.48
C ALA A 240 12.13 22.48 17.29
N ALA A 241 11.61 21.84 16.24
CA ALA A 241 11.18 22.50 15.01
C ALA A 241 9.65 22.68 14.98
N PRO A 242 9.10 23.88 15.23
CA PRO A 242 7.65 24.13 15.28
C PRO A 242 6.93 23.86 13.96
N GLU A 243 7.64 23.86 12.83
CA GLU A 243 7.12 23.57 11.49
C GLU A 243 6.72 22.10 11.31
N ILE A 244 7.25 21.22 12.17
CA ILE A 244 6.82 19.82 12.24
C ILE A 244 5.59 19.77 13.15
N THR A 245 4.44 19.40 12.59
CA THR A 245 3.19 19.34 13.34
C THR A 245 3.18 18.12 14.27
N GLN A 246 2.33 18.16 15.29
CA GLN A 246 2.11 17.02 16.19
C GLN A 246 1.71 15.75 15.42
N GLU A 247 0.88 15.88 14.37
CA GLU A 247 0.48 14.78 13.49
C GLU A 247 1.70 14.11 12.85
N ILE A 248 2.59 14.89 12.23
CA ILE A 248 3.83 14.36 11.63
C ILE A 248 4.67 13.65 12.69
N ARG A 249 4.80 14.24 13.88
CA ARG A 249 5.54 13.63 15.00
C ARG A 249 4.92 12.32 15.47
N THR A 250 3.59 12.23 15.52
CA THR A 250 2.87 10.99 15.84
C THR A 250 3.19 9.91 14.80
N LEU A 251 3.16 10.26 13.50
CA LEU A 251 3.49 9.30 12.44
C LEU A 251 4.95 8.86 12.51
N VAL A 252 5.90 9.78 12.69
CA VAL A 252 7.33 9.48 12.88
C VAL A 252 7.55 8.55 14.07
N LEU A 253 6.91 8.82 15.21
CA LEU A 253 7.06 7.97 16.38
C LEU A 253 6.54 6.55 16.11
N ASN A 254 5.45 6.39 15.35
CA ASN A 254 4.70 5.14 15.28
C ASN A 254 4.85 4.38 13.96
N HIS A 255 5.75 4.78 13.06
CA HIS A 255 5.86 4.25 11.69
C HIS A 255 6.21 2.75 11.55
N HIS A 256 6.50 2.05 12.65
CA HIS A 256 6.68 0.59 12.70
C HIS A 256 5.61 -0.13 13.54
N ARG A 257 4.62 0.58 14.07
CA ARG A 257 3.61 0.03 14.98
C ARG A 257 2.70 -0.93 14.20
N PRO A 258 2.50 -2.17 14.68
CA PRO A 258 1.71 -3.17 13.98
C PRO A 258 0.21 -2.95 14.14
N PHE A 259 -0.57 -3.44 13.18
CA PHE A 259 -2.03 -3.37 13.19
C PHE A 259 -2.65 -4.10 14.40
N ARG A 260 -2.15 -5.29 14.75
CA ARG A 260 -2.73 -6.13 15.83
C ARG A 260 -2.21 -5.82 17.25
N GLY A 261 -1.58 -4.66 17.44
CA GLY A 261 -1.08 -4.21 18.74
C GLY A 261 0.19 -4.94 19.22
N ASN A 262 0.54 -4.73 20.49
CA ASN A 262 1.78 -5.26 21.07
C ASN A 262 1.62 -6.72 21.45
N SER A 263 2.12 -7.63 20.61
CA SER A 263 2.57 -8.98 21.01
C SER A 263 2.89 -9.88 19.82
N ILE A 264 2.41 -9.57 18.61
CA ILE A 264 2.32 -10.59 17.56
C ILE A 264 3.23 -10.35 16.33
N ASN A 265 3.82 -9.18 16.14
CA ASN A 265 4.97 -8.93 15.24
C ASN A 265 5.29 -7.44 15.37
N ASN A 266 6.47 -7.00 15.83
CA ASN A 266 6.89 -5.64 15.46
C ASN A 266 8.40 -5.39 15.54
N ASN A 267 8.81 -4.44 14.70
CA ASN A 267 10.04 -3.65 14.81
C ASN A 267 9.84 -2.40 15.67
N PHE A 268 8.79 -2.35 16.50
CA PHE A 268 8.41 -1.16 17.27
C PHE A 268 8.62 -1.42 18.77
N PRO A 269 9.17 -0.46 19.54
CA PRO A 269 9.33 -0.65 20.99
C PRO A 269 8.01 -0.98 21.66
N ASP A 270 8.06 -1.76 22.74
CA ASP A 270 6.88 -1.97 23.55
C ASP A 270 6.33 -0.64 24.11
N ASN A 271 5.01 -0.56 24.28
CA ASN A 271 4.34 0.68 24.66
C ASN A 271 4.85 1.23 25.99
N ASN A 272 5.19 0.35 26.93
CA ASN A 272 5.70 0.76 28.23
C ASN A 272 7.08 1.41 28.11
N THR A 273 7.95 0.89 27.25
CA THR A 273 9.24 1.50 26.93
C THR A 273 9.07 2.87 26.28
N VAL A 274 8.19 3.00 25.28
CA VAL A 274 7.89 4.30 24.66
C VAL A 274 7.39 5.28 25.72
N PHE A 275 6.36 4.90 26.47
CA PHE A 275 5.74 5.74 27.48
C PHE A 275 6.74 6.20 28.55
N ARG A 276 7.53 5.29 29.11
CA ARG A 276 8.56 5.60 30.12
C ARG A 276 9.61 6.56 29.57
N LYS A 277 10.10 6.34 28.35
CA LYS A 277 11.10 7.24 27.74
C LYS A 277 10.55 8.65 27.54
N LEU A 278 9.32 8.76 27.04
CA LEU A 278 8.66 10.05 26.88
C LEU A 278 8.46 10.78 28.22
N MET A 279 8.01 10.07 29.26
CA MET A 279 7.87 10.60 30.63
C MET A 279 9.19 11.16 31.17
N VAL A 280 10.29 10.41 31.05
CA VAL A 280 11.61 10.85 31.52
C VAL A 280 12.06 12.15 30.84
N ILE A 281 11.85 12.27 29.53
CA ILE A 281 12.22 13.48 28.78
C ILE A 281 11.30 14.66 29.14
N ARG A 282 9.99 14.42 29.30
CA ARG A 282 9.05 15.46 29.74
C ARG A 282 9.44 16.00 31.11
N ASP A 283 9.66 15.12 32.08
CA ASP A 283 9.95 15.51 33.46
C ASP A 283 11.28 16.27 33.57
N LYS A 284 12.24 15.98 32.68
CA LYS A 284 13.48 16.76 32.54
C LYS A 284 13.22 18.21 32.11
N PHE A 285 12.24 18.45 31.25
CA PHE A 285 11.98 19.77 30.65
C PHE A 285 10.81 20.54 31.27
N ILE A 286 10.01 19.92 32.15
CA ILE A 286 8.79 20.52 32.70
C ILE A 286 9.01 21.86 33.45
N LYS A 287 10.20 22.04 34.02
CA LYS A 287 10.57 23.26 34.76
C LYS A 287 11.21 24.34 33.89
N ASP A 288 11.50 24.07 32.61
CA ASP A 288 12.14 25.00 31.69
C ASP A 288 11.07 25.70 30.81
N PRO A 289 10.78 26.99 31.04
CA PRO A 289 9.78 27.72 30.26
C PRO A 289 10.09 27.76 28.76
N SER A 290 11.37 27.72 28.37
CA SER A 290 11.80 27.71 26.97
C SER A 290 11.45 26.40 26.24
N LYS A 291 11.11 25.34 27.00
CA LYS A 291 10.79 24.01 26.49
C LYS A 291 9.29 23.69 26.58
N LYS A 292 8.44 24.68 26.87
CA LYS A 292 6.99 24.50 27.03
C LYS A 292 6.34 23.79 25.83
N MET A 293 6.76 24.10 24.60
CA MET A 293 6.23 23.42 23.39
C MET A 293 6.60 21.94 23.34
N ILE A 294 7.83 21.60 23.73
CA ILE A 294 8.33 20.22 23.77
C ILE A 294 7.53 19.41 24.80
N VAL A 295 7.34 19.97 26.00
CA VAL A 295 6.56 19.35 27.07
C VAL A 295 5.12 19.12 26.62
N ALA A 296 4.49 20.13 25.99
CA ALA A 296 3.12 20.04 25.50
C ALA A 296 2.95 18.95 24.43
N ASP A 297 3.89 18.83 23.49
CA ASP A 297 3.84 17.77 22.46
C ASP A 297 3.98 16.38 23.11
N ILE A 298 4.94 16.21 24.02
CA ILE A 298 5.13 14.93 24.73
C ILE A 298 3.89 14.57 25.55
N ASP A 299 3.28 15.50 26.28
CA ASP A 299 2.04 15.23 27.02
C ASP A 299 0.90 14.80 26.09
N ALA A 300 0.79 15.42 24.92
CA ALA A 300 -0.20 15.04 23.94
C ALA A 300 0.09 13.65 23.36
N GLN A 301 1.35 13.30 23.10
CA GLN A 301 1.72 11.94 22.70
C GLN A 301 1.47 10.90 23.78
N LEU A 302 1.76 11.20 25.05
CA LEU A 302 1.48 10.29 26.16
C LEU A 302 -0.01 9.93 26.22
N ARG A 303 -0.90 10.92 26.06
CA ARG A 303 -2.36 10.70 25.95
C ARG A 303 -2.72 9.82 24.76
N ILE A 304 -2.12 10.07 23.60
CA ILE A 304 -2.32 9.26 22.40
C ILE A 304 -1.91 7.79 22.67
N GLN A 305 -0.76 7.58 23.31
CA GLN A 305 -0.28 6.24 23.69
C GLN A 305 -1.21 5.52 24.68
N GLU A 306 -1.78 6.24 25.64
CA GLU A 306 -2.76 5.71 26.61
C GLU A 306 -4.11 5.35 25.96
N SER A 307 -4.58 6.18 25.03
CA SER A 307 -5.87 5.99 24.34
C SER A 307 -5.86 4.92 23.24
N ASN A 308 -4.78 4.13 23.12
CA ASN A 308 -4.38 3.34 21.96
C ASN A 308 -4.22 4.20 20.70
N VAL A 309 -2.97 4.35 20.25
CA VAL A 309 -2.60 5.15 19.05
C VAL A 309 -3.30 4.70 17.77
N ASN A 310 -3.76 3.45 17.73
CA ASN A 310 -4.65 2.93 16.69
C ASN A 310 -6.07 3.54 16.76
N SER A 311 -6.24 4.72 17.37
CA SER A 311 -7.37 5.58 17.05
C SER A 311 -7.54 5.65 15.52
N VAL A 312 -8.78 5.59 15.05
CA VAL A 312 -9.18 5.45 13.64
C VAL A 312 -8.45 6.43 12.71
N ASN A 313 -7.96 7.55 13.24
CA ASN A 313 -7.38 8.66 12.48
C ASN A 313 -5.95 8.42 11.95
N PHE A 314 -5.13 7.56 12.58
CA PHE A 314 -3.71 7.39 12.19
C PHE A 314 -3.34 5.99 11.71
N GLU A 315 -4.22 5.01 11.90
CA GLU A 315 -3.94 3.60 11.59
C GLU A 315 -3.50 3.39 10.13
N GLU A 316 -4.21 4.04 9.19
CA GLU A 316 -3.93 3.92 7.76
C GLU A 316 -2.57 4.54 7.40
N ASP A 317 -2.24 5.71 7.95
CA ASP A 317 -1.00 6.41 7.65
C ASP A 317 0.22 5.74 8.25
N ILE A 318 0.08 5.21 9.47
CA ILE A 318 1.11 4.36 10.07
C ILE A 318 1.38 3.14 9.18
N ALA A 319 0.33 2.48 8.69
CA ALA A 319 0.48 1.32 7.84
C ALA A 319 1.11 1.65 6.47
N ILE A 320 0.75 2.80 5.87
CA ILE A 320 1.40 3.31 4.65
C ILE A 320 2.91 3.48 4.89
N LEU A 321 3.29 4.14 5.98
CA LEU A 321 4.71 4.34 6.31
C LEU A 321 5.44 3.02 6.54
N SER A 322 4.83 2.07 7.28
CA SER A 322 5.42 0.76 7.55
C SER A 322 5.63 -0.04 6.25
N LEU A 323 4.62 -0.13 5.39
CA LEU A 323 4.69 -0.86 4.12
C LEU A 323 5.70 -0.24 3.16
N ALA A 324 5.71 1.10 3.06
CA ALA A 324 6.71 1.81 2.27
C ALA A 324 8.13 1.60 2.80
N SER A 325 8.31 1.50 4.13
CA SER A 325 9.61 1.21 4.75
C SER A 325 10.09 -0.20 4.43
N GLU A 326 9.21 -1.21 4.53
CA GLU A 326 9.55 -2.59 4.17
C GLU A 326 9.91 -2.71 2.69
N TYR A 327 9.11 -2.11 1.81
CA TYR A 327 9.40 -2.11 0.38
C TYR A 327 10.76 -1.45 0.06
N ALA A 328 11.02 -0.27 0.63
CA ALA A 328 12.30 0.43 0.45
C ALA A 328 13.47 -0.41 0.95
N SER A 329 13.35 -1.04 2.12
CA SER A 329 14.38 -1.91 2.70
C SER A 329 14.66 -3.14 1.82
N LEU A 330 13.61 -3.81 1.34
CA LEU A 330 13.73 -5.03 0.53
C LEU A 330 14.36 -4.75 -0.84
N THR A 331 14.01 -3.61 -1.46
CA THR A 331 14.46 -3.21 -2.81
C THR A 331 15.73 -2.37 -2.81
N THR A 332 16.40 -2.21 -1.68
CA THR A 332 17.69 -1.49 -1.57
C THR A 332 18.80 -2.46 -1.19
N ASN A 333 19.98 -2.26 -1.78
CA ASN A 333 21.16 -3.06 -1.43
C ASN A 333 21.52 -2.80 0.03
N GLN A 334 21.67 -3.87 0.79
CA GLN A 334 22.17 -3.84 2.16
C GLN A 334 23.57 -4.46 2.17
N PRO A 335 24.46 -4.10 3.10
CA PRO A 335 25.79 -4.69 3.13
C PRO A 335 25.78 -6.21 3.37
N TRP A 336 24.72 -6.72 4.01
CA TRP A 336 24.50 -8.16 4.24
C TRP A 336 23.57 -8.85 3.24
N ARG A 337 23.00 -8.14 2.25
CA ARG A 337 22.04 -8.73 1.31
C ARG A 337 21.85 -7.85 0.04
N PRO A 338 21.89 -8.44 -1.17
CA PRO A 338 21.53 -7.70 -2.39
C PRO A 338 20.05 -7.30 -2.41
N ALA A 339 19.74 -6.20 -3.09
CA ALA A 339 18.37 -5.76 -3.33
C ALA A 339 17.53 -6.86 -4.00
N PHE A 340 16.29 -7.03 -3.55
CA PHE A 340 15.33 -7.89 -4.24
C PHE A 340 14.68 -7.13 -5.40
N SER A 341 14.16 -7.89 -6.37
CA SER A 341 13.25 -7.32 -7.36
C SER A 341 12.00 -6.76 -6.68
N SER A 342 11.35 -5.78 -7.31
CA SER A 342 10.08 -5.23 -6.82
C SER A 342 9.01 -6.31 -6.61
N ALA A 343 8.86 -7.22 -7.57
CA ALA A 343 7.90 -8.32 -7.49
C ALA A 343 8.18 -9.24 -6.29
N THR A 344 9.45 -9.63 -6.10
CA THR A 344 9.87 -10.44 -4.95
C THR A 344 9.64 -9.71 -3.63
N ALA A 345 9.96 -8.41 -3.56
CA ALA A 345 9.74 -7.60 -2.36
C ALA A 345 8.26 -7.53 -1.97
N LEU A 346 7.35 -7.31 -2.94
CA LEU A 346 5.92 -7.30 -2.69
C LEU A 346 5.39 -8.68 -2.24
N LYS A 347 5.87 -9.78 -2.85
CA LYS A 347 5.53 -11.14 -2.40
C LYS A 347 5.98 -11.39 -0.96
N MET A 348 7.19 -10.95 -0.59
CA MET A 348 7.69 -11.04 0.79
C MET A 348 6.81 -10.27 1.79
N ILE A 349 6.39 -9.05 1.44
CA ILE A 349 5.50 -8.24 2.28
C ILE A 349 4.15 -8.96 2.50
N VAL A 350 3.58 -9.58 1.46
CA VAL A 350 2.35 -10.38 1.59
C VAL A 350 2.58 -11.54 2.55
N ASN A 351 3.67 -12.29 2.37
CA ASN A 351 3.96 -13.48 3.17
C ASN A 351 4.21 -13.18 4.65
N ASP A 352 4.69 -11.97 4.97
CA ASP A 352 4.88 -11.48 6.35
C ASP A 352 3.66 -10.69 6.89
N SER A 353 2.61 -10.50 6.10
CA SER A 353 1.50 -9.59 6.41
C SER A 353 0.55 -10.06 7.51
N PHE A 354 0.45 -11.38 7.74
CA PHE A 354 -0.63 -11.98 8.54
C PHE A 354 -0.78 -11.34 9.93
N PHE A 355 0.34 -11.01 10.56
CA PHE A 355 0.41 -10.42 11.89
C PHE A 355 0.61 -8.90 11.91
N SER A 356 1.20 -8.35 10.84
CA SER A 356 1.63 -6.94 10.78
C SER A 356 0.55 -6.02 10.24
N TYR A 357 -0.23 -6.50 9.25
CA TYR A 357 -1.08 -5.66 8.42
C TYR A 357 -2.53 -6.15 8.34
N SER A 358 -3.46 -5.19 8.26
CA SER A 358 -4.85 -5.48 7.93
C SER A 358 -4.97 -5.88 6.45
N ASN A 359 -6.06 -6.55 6.08
CA ASN A 359 -6.33 -6.86 4.67
C ASN A 359 -6.44 -5.57 3.84
N ARG A 360 -7.05 -4.54 4.42
CA ARG A 360 -7.21 -3.23 3.79
C ARG A 360 -5.86 -2.60 3.43
N ASN A 361 -4.88 -2.70 4.31
CA ASN A 361 -3.54 -2.11 4.09
C ASN A 361 -2.78 -2.83 2.97
N ILE A 362 -2.85 -4.17 2.93
CA ILE A 362 -2.24 -4.96 1.84
C ILE A 362 -2.91 -4.66 0.50
N ARG A 363 -4.24 -4.52 0.50
CA ARG A 363 -5.00 -4.07 -0.67
C ARG A 363 -4.53 -2.69 -1.16
N HIS A 364 -4.38 -1.74 -0.25
CA HIS A 364 -3.89 -0.39 -0.58
C HIS A 364 -2.51 -0.43 -1.26
N LEU A 365 -1.60 -1.29 -0.80
CA LEU A 365 -0.31 -1.48 -1.44
C LEU A 365 -0.45 -2.15 -2.81
N LEU A 366 -0.97 -3.37 -2.86
CA LEU A 366 -0.89 -4.22 -4.06
C LEU A 366 -1.79 -3.76 -5.21
N ASP A 367 -3.02 -3.33 -4.89
CA ASP A 367 -4.04 -3.08 -5.91
C ASP A 367 -3.98 -1.65 -6.47
N TYR A 368 -3.37 -0.70 -5.73
CA TYR A 368 -3.30 0.70 -6.14
C TYR A 368 -1.89 1.15 -6.52
N VAL A 369 -0.85 0.50 -5.97
CA VAL A 369 0.55 0.91 -6.18
C VAL A 369 1.40 -0.25 -6.70
N GLY A 370 1.05 -1.50 -6.37
CA GLY A 370 1.80 -2.70 -6.71
C GLY A 370 2.15 -2.78 -8.19
N ALA A 371 1.15 -2.68 -9.08
CA ALA A 371 1.35 -2.68 -10.52
C ALA A 371 2.36 -1.60 -10.99
N SER A 372 2.25 -0.38 -10.47
CA SER A 372 3.17 0.71 -10.82
C SER A 372 4.60 0.49 -10.32
N LEU A 373 4.77 -0.29 -9.26
CA LEU A 373 6.09 -0.69 -8.74
C LEU A 373 6.68 -1.88 -9.52
N THR A 374 5.87 -2.63 -10.26
CA THR A 374 6.26 -3.87 -10.96
C THR A 374 6.14 -3.76 -12.48
N ASN A 375 6.26 -2.56 -13.05
CA ASN A 375 6.13 -2.33 -14.50
C ASN A 375 4.80 -2.88 -15.07
N ASN A 376 3.71 -2.70 -14.33
CA ASN A 376 2.36 -3.22 -14.56
C ASN A 376 2.21 -4.74 -14.61
N GLN A 377 3.12 -5.46 -13.95
CA GLN A 377 3.00 -6.91 -13.82
C GLN A 377 2.34 -7.27 -12.49
N ASN A 378 1.34 -8.13 -12.53
CA ASN A 378 0.76 -8.69 -11.30
C ASN A 378 1.76 -9.64 -10.63
N ILE A 379 1.75 -9.66 -9.30
CA ILE A 379 2.54 -10.62 -8.51
C ILE A 379 1.73 -11.87 -8.15
N ILE A 380 0.41 -11.85 -8.39
CA ILE A 380 -0.52 -12.96 -8.27
C ILE A 380 -1.21 -13.12 -9.62
N ASN A 381 -1.06 -14.28 -10.25
CA ASN A 381 -1.52 -14.60 -11.60
C ASN A 381 -2.39 -15.86 -11.61
N VAL A 382 -3.11 -16.06 -12.72
CA VAL A 382 -3.89 -17.29 -12.94
C VAL A 382 -2.95 -18.50 -12.95
N GLY A 383 -3.32 -19.53 -12.19
CA GLY A 383 -2.52 -20.74 -12.01
C GLY A 383 -1.61 -20.72 -10.79
N ASP A 384 -1.35 -19.55 -10.19
CA ASP A 384 -0.53 -19.46 -8.98
C ASP A 384 -1.19 -20.16 -7.78
N TYR A 385 -0.37 -20.57 -6.82
CA TYR A 385 -0.83 -21.11 -5.55
C TYR A 385 -0.67 -20.09 -4.44
N VAL A 386 -1.70 -19.95 -3.60
CA VAL A 386 -1.71 -19.03 -2.46
C VAL A 386 -2.24 -19.73 -1.23
N ILE A 387 -1.94 -19.18 -0.06
CA ILE A 387 -2.60 -19.56 1.20
C ILE A 387 -3.50 -18.41 1.61
N THR A 388 -4.76 -18.75 1.86
CA THR A 388 -5.72 -17.83 2.45
C THR A 388 -5.90 -18.12 3.92
N ALA A 389 -6.18 -17.09 4.71
CA ALA A 389 -6.61 -17.23 6.09
C ALA A 389 -8.03 -16.68 6.24
N SER A 390 -8.90 -17.42 6.93
CA SER A 390 -10.25 -16.99 7.32
C SER A 390 -10.47 -17.17 8.81
N ILE A 391 -11.41 -16.43 9.38
CA ILE A 391 -11.81 -16.51 10.79
C ILE A 391 -13.27 -16.94 10.83
N ASP A 392 -13.55 -18.02 11.56
CA ASP A 392 -14.92 -18.53 11.74
C ASP A 392 -15.67 -17.84 12.89
N SER A 393 -16.92 -18.26 13.12
CA SER A 393 -17.76 -17.74 14.20
C SER A 393 -17.22 -18.01 15.61
N GLU A 394 -16.36 -19.02 15.77
CA GLU A 394 -15.71 -19.39 17.03
C GLU A 394 -14.36 -18.68 17.21
N LYS A 395 -14.01 -17.75 16.31
CA LYS A 395 -12.73 -17.03 16.27
C LYS A 395 -11.52 -17.92 16.02
N GLN A 396 -11.72 -19.13 15.49
CA GLN A 396 -10.62 -19.96 15.02
C GLN A 396 -10.15 -19.51 13.65
N VAL A 397 -8.84 -19.54 13.43
CA VAL A 397 -8.24 -19.18 12.15
C VAL A 397 -8.01 -20.44 11.33
N HIS A 398 -8.56 -20.47 10.12
CA HIS A 398 -8.37 -21.54 9.16
C HIS A 398 -7.43 -21.09 8.05
N PHE A 399 -6.53 -21.98 7.63
CA PHE A 399 -5.56 -21.72 6.57
C PHE A 399 -5.77 -22.72 5.43
N ASP A 400 -5.95 -22.20 4.23
CA ASP A 400 -6.33 -22.97 3.06
C ASP A 400 -5.39 -22.69 1.89
N ILE A 401 -4.80 -23.75 1.34
CA ILE A 401 -4.08 -23.68 0.06
C ILE A 401 -5.12 -23.63 -1.06
N CYS A 402 -4.96 -22.62 -1.90
CA CYS A 402 -5.86 -22.34 -3.01
C CYS A 402 -5.08 -22.12 -4.30
N LYS A 403 -5.69 -22.49 -5.42
CA LYS A 403 -5.22 -22.15 -6.77
C LYS A 403 -5.97 -20.94 -7.29
N ILE A 404 -5.27 -20.03 -7.93
CA ILE A 404 -5.88 -18.85 -8.58
C ILE A 404 -6.51 -19.28 -9.91
N LEU A 405 -7.81 -19.00 -10.08
CA LEU A 405 -8.54 -19.30 -11.31
C LEU A 405 -8.70 -18.08 -12.21
N GLU A 406 -9.04 -16.93 -11.63
CA GLU A 406 -9.26 -15.67 -12.35
C GLU A 406 -8.71 -14.52 -11.50
N VAL A 407 -8.02 -13.57 -12.15
CA VAL A 407 -7.50 -12.35 -11.54
C VAL A 407 -8.02 -11.18 -12.35
N ASP A 408 -8.74 -10.28 -11.71
CA ASP A 408 -9.17 -9.00 -12.28
C ASP A 408 -8.15 -7.90 -11.94
N ARG A 409 -8.49 -6.63 -12.15
CA ARG A 409 -7.69 -5.45 -11.76
C ARG A 409 -7.14 -5.53 -10.33
N PHE A 410 -7.89 -6.11 -9.41
CA PHE A 410 -7.52 -6.24 -7.99
C PHE A 410 -7.00 -7.64 -7.65
N GLN A 411 -5.68 -7.78 -7.73
CA GLN A 411 -4.98 -9.05 -7.50
C GLN A 411 -5.11 -9.61 -6.07
N THR A 412 -5.53 -8.80 -5.10
CA THR A 412 -5.80 -9.29 -3.73
C THR A 412 -7.14 -9.98 -3.56
N ARG A 413 -8.05 -9.86 -4.55
CA ARG A 413 -9.40 -10.46 -4.50
C ARG A 413 -9.70 -11.34 -5.73
N PRO A 414 -8.84 -12.33 -6.04
CA PRO A 414 -9.06 -13.21 -7.16
C PRO A 414 -10.19 -14.21 -6.89
N LYS A 415 -10.63 -14.88 -7.95
CA LYS A 415 -11.41 -16.11 -7.84
C LYS A 415 -10.45 -17.27 -7.64
N ILE A 416 -10.71 -18.05 -6.60
CA ILE A 416 -9.81 -19.10 -6.15
C ILE A 416 -10.53 -20.44 -6.05
N GLN A 417 -9.78 -21.52 -6.20
CA GLN A 417 -10.22 -22.88 -5.91
C GLN A 417 -9.48 -23.39 -4.69
N ARG A 418 -10.21 -23.76 -3.63
CA ARG A 418 -9.61 -24.38 -2.45
C ARG A 418 -9.18 -25.81 -2.79
N LEU A 419 -7.91 -26.13 -2.51
CA LEU A 419 -7.35 -27.46 -2.71
C LEU A 419 -7.36 -28.27 -1.41
N CYS A 420 -6.87 -27.65 -0.33
CA CYS A 420 -6.72 -28.32 0.97
C CYS A 420 -6.59 -27.32 2.13
N THR A 421 -6.80 -27.81 3.35
CA THR A 421 -6.40 -27.09 4.58
C THR A 421 -4.96 -27.41 4.93
N ILE A 422 -4.24 -26.45 5.48
CA ILE A 422 -2.88 -26.63 5.99
C ILE A 422 -2.72 -25.99 7.37
N LYS A 423 -1.73 -26.43 8.17
CA LYS A 423 -1.37 -25.76 9.41
C LYS A 423 -0.10 -24.93 9.27
N PRO A 424 -0.08 -23.69 9.77
CA PRO A 424 1.14 -22.90 9.81
C PRO A 424 2.08 -23.37 10.91
N LEU A 425 3.38 -23.30 10.65
CA LEU A 425 4.43 -23.47 11.64
C LEU A 425 4.82 -22.09 12.18
N PHE A 426 4.29 -21.74 13.35
CA PHE A 426 4.62 -20.48 14.00
C PHE A 426 5.99 -20.55 14.68
N LYS A 427 6.82 -19.53 14.47
CA LYS A 427 8.09 -19.37 15.19
C LYS A 427 8.05 -18.14 16.07
N LYS A 428 8.33 -18.34 17.35
CA LYS A 428 8.52 -17.28 18.34
C LYS A 428 10.02 -17.02 18.51
N GLY A 429 10.53 -16.02 17.79
CA GLY A 429 11.89 -15.50 17.95
C GLY A 429 11.86 -14.09 18.54
N ILE A 430 12.77 -13.23 18.06
CA ILE A 430 12.68 -11.77 18.24
C ILE A 430 11.33 -11.24 17.72
N LYS A 431 10.85 -11.80 16.61
CA LYS A 431 9.51 -11.59 16.06
C LYS A 431 8.70 -12.88 16.11
N TYR A 432 7.40 -12.73 16.20
CA TYR A 432 6.45 -13.81 15.98
C TYR A 432 6.01 -13.78 14.51
N ARG A 433 6.15 -14.90 13.81
CA ARG A 433 5.86 -15.02 12.38
C ARG A 433 5.47 -16.43 11.99
N ILE A 434 4.87 -16.57 10.81
CA ILE A 434 4.75 -17.86 10.14
C ILE A 434 6.14 -18.18 9.58
N ALA A 435 6.76 -19.25 10.06
CA ALA A 435 8.07 -19.67 9.57
C ALA A 435 7.97 -20.55 8.33
N ASP A 436 6.95 -21.42 8.29
CA ASP A 436 6.63 -22.28 7.17
C ASP A 436 5.22 -22.88 7.38
N PHE A 437 4.85 -23.90 6.60
CA PHE A 437 3.61 -24.65 6.73
C PHE A 437 3.87 -26.16 6.80
N ASP A 438 3.08 -26.87 7.62
CA ASP A 438 3.27 -28.31 7.83
C ASP A 438 2.63 -29.13 6.71
N ILE A 439 3.47 -29.63 5.80
CA ILE A 439 3.08 -30.45 4.66
C ILE A 439 2.49 -31.80 5.11
N ASN A 440 2.87 -32.31 6.28
CA ASN A 440 2.37 -33.59 6.79
C ASN A 440 0.95 -33.49 7.36
N GLU A 441 0.47 -32.28 7.65
CA GLU A 441 -0.85 -32.02 8.20
C GLU A 441 -1.87 -31.52 7.16
N ILE A 442 -1.57 -31.68 5.88
CA ILE A 442 -2.46 -31.30 4.79
C ILE A 442 -3.71 -32.20 4.79
N ARG A 443 -4.89 -31.57 4.69
CA ARG A 443 -6.17 -32.28 4.52
C ARG A 443 -6.85 -31.83 3.24
N MET A 444 -6.97 -32.74 2.27
CA MET A 444 -7.56 -32.45 0.96
C MET A 444 -9.04 -32.10 1.07
N ASP A 445 -9.46 -31.06 0.34
CA ASP A 445 -10.88 -30.74 0.18
C ASP A 445 -11.42 -31.41 -1.10
N LYS A 446 -12.11 -32.54 -0.93
CA LYS A 446 -12.70 -33.30 -2.04
C LYS A 446 -13.71 -32.48 -2.86
N ARG A 447 -14.29 -31.41 -2.29
CA ARG A 447 -15.27 -30.57 -2.98
C ARG A 447 -14.61 -29.58 -3.95
N ARG A 448 -13.31 -29.32 -3.79
CA ARG A 448 -12.54 -28.30 -4.53
C ARG A 448 -13.35 -27.00 -4.74
N ALA A 449 -13.85 -26.45 -3.64
CA ALA A 449 -14.79 -25.33 -3.65
C ALA A 449 -14.19 -24.10 -4.35
N VAL A 450 -14.99 -23.47 -5.24
CA VAL A 450 -14.62 -22.23 -5.92
C VAL A 450 -15.19 -21.05 -5.13
N ILE A 451 -14.34 -20.08 -4.84
CA ILE A 451 -14.63 -18.93 -3.99
C ILE A 451 -14.25 -17.67 -4.76
N ASP A 452 -15.19 -16.75 -4.92
CA ASP A 452 -14.92 -15.42 -5.46
C ASP A 452 -14.66 -14.45 -4.30
N LEU A 453 -13.40 -14.06 -4.10
CA LEU A 453 -13.02 -13.14 -3.03
C LEU A 453 -13.47 -11.70 -3.29
N ALA A 454 -13.77 -11.33 -4.54
CA ALA A 454 -14.29 -10.00 -4.89
C ALA A 454 -15.77 -9.87 -4.52
N GLY A 455 -16.56 -10.91 -4.83
CA GLY A 455 -18.01 -10.96 -4.57
C GLY A 455 -18.41 -11.08 -3.11
N GLN A 456 -17.50 -11.46 -2.21
CA GLN A 456 -17.78 -11.62 -0.78
C GLN A 456 -17.40 -10.37 0.03
N THR A 457 -18.32 -9.41 0.16
CA THR A 457 -18.10 -8.17 0.94
C THR A 457 -17.97 -8.41 2.45
N SER A 458 -18.45 -9.54 2.98
CA SER A 458 -18.41 -9.88 4.40
C SER A 458 -17.41 -10.97 4.78
N SER A 459 -16.65 -11.51 3.81
CA SER A 459 -15.71 -12.61 4.09
C SER A 459 -14.46 -12.09 4.79
N THR A 460 -14.09 -12.78 5.87
CA THR A 460 -12.80 -12.57 6.56
C THR A 460 -11.64 -13.23 5.82
N GLN A 461 -11.94 -14.01 4.77
CA GLN A 461 -10.95 -14.72 3.98
C GLN A 461 -10.09 -13.74 3.18
N ARG A 462 -8.78 -13.85 3.36
CA ARG A 462 -7.79 -13.02 2.68
C ARG A 462 -6.55 -13.83 2.31
N ILE A 463 -5.87 -13.44 1.24
CA ILE A 463 -4.56 -13.99 0.90
C ILE A 463 -3.54 -13.51 1.93
N ILE A 464 -2.75 -14.44 2.47
CA ILE A 464 -1.73 -14.16 3.48
C ILE A 464 -0.35 -14.70 3.10
N TYR A 465 -0.27 -15.49 2.03
CA TYR A 465 0.96 -16.09 1.57
C TYR A 465 0.84 -16.46 0.09
N ILE A 466 1.87 -16.16 -0.69
CA ILE A 466 2.05 -16.57 -2.09
C ILE A 466 3.06 -17.71 -2.08
N ILE A 467 2.67 -18.86 -2.60
CA ILE A 467 3.53 -20.03 -2.71
C ILE A 467 4.30 -19.91 -4.02
N ASP A 468 5.54 -19.48 -3.93
CA ASP A 468 6.41 -19.19 -5.07
C ASP A 468 7.62 -20.12 -5.04
N PRO A 469 8.04 -20.70 -6.19
CA PRO A 469 9.16 -21.63 -6.24
C PRO A 469 10.50 -21.00 -5.82
N GLU A 470 10.71 -19.70 -6.03
CA GLU A 470 11.94 -19.02 -5.61
C GLU A 470 11.94 -18.73 -4.09
N MET A 471 10.76 -18.65 -3.47
CA MET A 471 10.61 -18.30 -2.05
C MET A 471 10.42 -19.52 -1.15
N ASN A 472 9.70 -20.54 -1.62
CA ASN A 472 9.41 -21.78 -0.88
C ASN A 472 9.21 -22.96 -1.86
N ALA A 473 10.31 -23.38 -2.51
CA ALA A 473 10.32 -24.52 -3.42
C ALA A 473 9.71 -25.81 -2.81
N PRO A 474 10.02 -26.21 -1.55
CA PRO A 474 9.47 -27.44 -0.98
C PRO A 474 7.93 -27.44 -0.91
N LEU A 475 7.33 -26.34 -0.47
CA LEU A 475 5.88 -26.21 -0.41
C LEU A 475 5.26 -26.12 -1.82
N PHE A 476 5.90 -25.39 -2.73
CA PHE A 476 5.44 -25.28 -4.12
C PHE A 476 5.39 -26.65 -4.81
N ASP A 477 6.45 -27.45 -4.68
CA ASP A 477 6.53 -28.78 -5.26
C ASP A 477 5.49 -29.73 -4.66
N ALA A 478 5.26 -29.65 -3.35
CA ALA A 478 4.25 -30.45 -2.65
C ALA A 478 2.84 -30.12 -3.17
N VAL A 479 2.49 -28.83 -3.26
CA VAL A 479 1.18 -28.39 -3.73
C VAL A 479 0.96 -28.74 -5.21
N THR A 480 1.99 -28.56 -6.05
CA THR A 480 1.90 -28.90 -7.48
C THR A 480 1.62 -30.38 -7.70
N LYS A 481 2.27 -31.27 -6.94
CA LYS A 481 1.98 -32.72 -7.00
C LYS A 481 0.56 -33.05 -6.54
N MET A 482 0.02 -32.31 -5.58
CA MET A 482 -1.33 -32.52 -5.05
C MET A 482 -2.42 -32.02 -6.01
N ASP A 483 -2.18 -30.96 -6.77
CA ASP A 483 -3.17 -30.46 -7.73
C ASP A 483 -3.35 -31.41 -8.93
N ILE A 484 -2.24 -32.01 -9.38
CA ILE A 484 -2.19 -32.95 -10.51
C ILE A 484 -2.79 -34.34 -10.16
N SER A 485 -2.86 -34.68 -8.87
CA SER A 485 -3.48 -35.92 -8.36
C SER A 485 -4.96 -35.75 -8.04
#